data_AF-A0A417Y9E9-F1
#
_entry.id   AF-A0A417Y9E9-F1
#
_cell.length_a   1.000
_cell.length_b   1.000
_cell.length_c   1.000
_cell.angle_alpha   90.00
_cell.angle_beta   90.00
_cell.angle_gamma   90.00
#
_symmetry.space_group_name_H-M   'P 1'
#
loop_
_entity.id
_entity.type
_entity.pdbx_description
1 polymer ?
#
loop_
_entity_poly.entity_id
_entity_poly.type
_entity_poly.pdbx_seq_one_letter_code
_entity_poly.pdbx_strand_id
1 'polypeptide(L)' 'MNSIPADAPATFAALLRKVLLDLARREDDKAMSESAAVPYWAPPPSSVMGHRVAADALRSEADRFLEAS' A
#
# COMPACT_ATOMS: atom_id res chain seq x y z
N MET A 1 -2.15 -34.73 16.18
CA MET A 1 -2.92 -34.40 14.95
C MET A 1 -3.38 -32.96 15.09
N ASN A 2 -2.56 -31.99 14.65
CA ASN A 2 -2.96 -30.58 14.67
C ASN A 2 -3.63 -30.27 13.34
N SER A 3 -4.96 -30.23 13.35
CA SER A 3 -5.74 -29.72 12.22
C SER A 3 -5.43 -28.24 12.05
N ILE A 4 -4.77 -27.87 10.96
CA ILE A 4 -4.72 -26.47 10.52
C ILE A 4 -6.17 -26.07 10.22
N PRO A 5 -6.71 -24.99 10.80
CA PRO A 5 -8.07 -24.56 10.49
C PRO A 5 -8.14 -24.24 9.00
N ALA A 6 -9.20 -24.72 8.34
CA ALA A 6 -9.41 -24.54 6.89
C ALA A 6 -9.42 -23.06 6.45
N ASP A 7 -9.62 -22.13 7.39
CA ASP A 7 -9.64 -20.67 7.17
C ASP A 7 -8.27 -19.96 7.35
N ALA A 8 -7.20 -20.69 7.68
CA ALA A 8 -5.87 -20.10 7.84
C ALA A 8 -5.37 -19.30 6.60
N PRO A 9 -5.50 -19.78 5.35
CA PRO A 9 -5.05 -19.02 4.18
C PRO A 9 -5.92 -17.78 3.90
N ALA A 10 -7.24 -17.86 4.10
CA ALA A 10 -8.14 -16.71 3.98
C ALA A 10 -7.82 -15.63 5.03
N THR A 11 -7.47 -16.05 6.26
CA THR A 11 -7.04 -15.14 7.33
C THR A 11 -5.70 -14.47 6.99
N PHE A 12 -4.74 -15.23 6.43
CA PHE A 12 -3.46 -14.69 6.01
C PHE A 12 -3.59 -13.69 4.86
N ALA A 13 -4.40 -13.99 3.85
CA ALA A 13 -4.68 -13.09 2.73
C ALA A 13 -5.29 -11.76 3.22
N ALA A 14 -6.24 -11.82 4.15
CA ALA A 14 -6.85 -10.63 4.75
C ALA A 14 -5.83 -9.77 5.54
N LEU A 15 -4.93 -10.40 6.31
CA LEU A 15 -3.88 -9.70 7.04
C LEU A 15 -2.86 -9.06 6.10
N LEU A 16 -2.39 -9.79 5.09
CA LEU A 16 -1.45 -9.26 4.11
C LEU A 16 -2.07 -8.10 3.33
N ARG A 17 -3.32 -8.24 2.88
CA ARG A 17 -4.08 -7.15 2.26
C ARG A 17 -4.11 -5.90 3.13
N LYS A 18 -4.41 -6.05 4.42
CA LYS A 18 -4.41 -4.92 5.37
C LYS A 18 -3.03 -4.24 5.45
N VAL A 19 -1.96 -5.01 5.54
CA VAL A 19 -0.59 -4.47 5.59
C VAL A 19 -0.24 -3.73 4.29
N LEU A 20 -0.61 -4.27 3.13
CA LEU A 20 -0.39 -3.62 1.83
C LEU A 20 -1.12 -2.26 1.75
N LEU A 21 -2.37 -2.20 2.21
CA LEU A 21 -3.13 -0.94 2.27
C LEU A 21 -2.54 0.07 3.26
N ASP A 22 -2.08 -0.39 4.43
CA ASP A 22 -1.42 0.46 5.41
C ASP A 22 -0.09 1.03 4.86
N LEU A 23 0.68 0.22 4.12
CA LEU A 23 1.89 0.67 3.43
C LEU A 23 1.57 1.68 2.32
N ALA A 24 0.55 1.43 1.50
CA ALA A 24 0.14 2.34 0.43
C ALA A 24 -0.22 3.72 0.99
N ARG A 25 -0.97 3.75 2.11
CA ARG A 25 -1.30 4.99 2.80
C ARG A 25 -0.07 5.75 3.27
N ARG A 26 0.91 5.06 3.85
CA ARG A 26 2.16 5.68 4.33
C ARG A 26 2.97 6.28 3.18
N GLU A 27 2.99 5.64 2.01
CA GLU A 27 3.67 6.19 0.84
C GLU A 27 2.97 7.46 0.33
N ASP A 28 1.64 7.50 0.29
CA ASP A 28 0.91 8.72 -0.05
C ASP A 28 1.12 9.84 0.98
N ASP A 29 1.14 9.52 2.28
CA ASP A 29 1.43 10.50 3.33
C ASP A 29 2.83 11.10 3.16
N LYS A 30 3.83 10.30 2.77
CA LYS A 30 5.18 10.78 2.41
C LYS A 30 5.13 11.68 1.18
N ALA A 31 4.47 11.25 0.10
CA ALA A 31 4.33 12.04 -1.13
C ALA A 31 3.70 13.41 -0.86
N MET A 32 2.66 13.45 -0.01
CA MET A 32 1.96 14.66 0.39
C MET A 32 2.86 15.56 1.24
N SER A 33 3.55 15.00 2.24
CA SER A 33 4.49 15.74 3.09
C SER A 33 5.62 16.37 2.28
N GLU A 34 6.24 15.60 1.39
CA GLU A 34 7.29 16.10 0.50
C GLU A 34 6.79 17.18 -0.46
N SER A 35 5.61 16.99 -1.05
CA SER A 35 5.00 18.01 -1.91
C SER A 35 4.69 19.29 -1.15
N ALA A 36 4.19 19.18 0.08
CA ALA A 36 3.85 20.32 0.93
C ALA A 36 5.09 21.10 1.41
N ALA A 37 6.25 20.44 1.49
CA ALA A 37 7.52 21.09 1.80
C ALA A 37 8.08 21.91 0.62
N VAL A 38 7.56 21.72 -0.59
CA VAL A 38 8.01 22.42 -1.80
C VAL A 38 7.07 23.58 -2.12
N PRO A 39 7.60 24.79 -2.38
CA PRO A 39 6.77 25.91 -2.82
C PRO A 39 6.02 25.60 -4.12
N TYR A 40 4.80 26.12 -4.28
CA TYR A 40 3.94 25.79 -5.43
C TYR A 40 4.53 26.17 -6.80
N TRP A 41 5.49 27.10 -6.84
CA TRP A 41 6.17 27.54 -8.06
C TRP A 41 7.38 26.69 -8.44
N ALA A 42 7.80 25.79 -7.56
CA ALA A 42 8.93 24.91 -7.80
C ALA A 42 8.45 23.53 -8.28
N PRO A 43 9.21 22.84 -9.15
CA PRO A 43 8.87 21.48 -9.53
C PRO A 43 8.92 20.57 -8.30
N PRO A 44 7.96 19.64 -8.15
CA PRO A 44 7.98 18.70 -7.04
C PRO A 44 9.19 17.76 -7.13
N PRO A 45 9.70 17.27 -5.99
CA PRO A 45 10.77 16.28 -5.96
C PRO A 45 10.38 15.03 -6.75
N SER A 46 11.33 14.42 -7.46
CA SER A 46 11.07 13.18 -8.22
C SER A 46 10.63 12.02 -7.32
N SER A 47 11.01 12.05 -6.04
CA SER A 47 10.57 11.10 -5.02
C SER A 47 9.06 11.09 -4.80
N VAL A 48 8.36 12.23 -4.94
CA VAL A 48 6.90 12.32 -4.82
C VAL A 48 6.21 11.38 -5.81
N MET A 49 6.69 11.36 -7.06
CA MET A 49 6.15 10.44 -8.08
C MET A 49 6.49 8.99 -7.75
N GLY A 50 7.69 8.73 -7.23
CA GLY A 50 8.08 7.40 -6.76
C GLY A 50 7.17 6.87 -5.65
N HIS A 51 6.85 7.70 -4.66
CA HIS A 51 5.93 7.36 -3.57
C HIS A 51 4.52 7.05 -4.08
N ARG A 52 3.99 7.85 -5.01
CA ARG A 52 2.66 7.60 -5.60
C ARG A 52 2.61 6.30 -6.39
N VAL A 53 3.62 6.05 -7.24
CA VAL A 53 3.72 4.79 -7.99
C VAL A 53 3.83 3.58 -7.06
N ALA A 54 4.58 3.70 -5.96
CA ALA A 54 4.68 2.65 -4.95
C ALA A 54 3.31 2.41 -4.26
N ALA A 55 2.59 3.47 -3.89
CA ALA A 55 1.27 3.37 -3.29
C ALA A 55 0.27 2.66 -4.23
N ASP A 56 0.27 3.00 -5.53
CA ASP A 56 -0.60 2.39 -6.53
C ASP A 56 -0.27 0.91 -6.76
N ALA A 57 1.02 0.55 -6.78
CA ALA A 57 1.45 -0.85 -6.88
C ALA A 57 0.99 -1.67 -5.66
N LEU A 58 1.11 -1.11 -4.45
CA LEU A 58 0.68 -1.75 -3.21
C LEU A 58 -0.85 -1.95 -3.17
N ARG A 59 -1.64 -0.97 -3.64
CA ARG A 59 -3.10 -1.10 -3.78
C ARG A 59 -3.47 -2.17 -4.80
N SER A 60 -2.83 -2.16 -5.96
CA SER A 60 -3.08 -3.14 -7.02
C SER A 60 -2.84 -4.57 -6.51
N GLU A 61 -1.79 -4.78 -5.73
CA GLU A 61 -1.52 -6.08 -5.12
C GLU A 61 -2.54 -6.42 -4.02
N ALA A 62 -2.93 -5.45 -3.19
CA ALA A 62 -3.97 -5.63 -2.17
C ALA A 62 -5.33 -6.03 -2.78
N ASP A 63 -5.67 -5.50 -3.95
CA ASP A 63 -6.90 -5.81 -4.66
C ASP A 63 -6.88 -7.23 -5.24
N ARG A 64 -5.72 -7.74 -5.68
CA ARG A 64 -5.57 -9.16 -6.06
C ARG A 64 -5.88 -10.11 -4.91
N PHE A 65 -5.48 -9.75 -3.69
CA PHE A 65 -5.82 -10.55 -2.50
C PHE A 65 -7.31 -10.48 -2.12
N LEU A 66 -8.05 -9.47 -2.59
CA LEU A 66 -9.52 -9.40 -2.44
C LEU A 66 -10.23 -10.28 -3.47
N GLU A 67 -9.73 -10.31 -4.71
CA GLU A 67 -10.30 -11.13 -5.80
C GLU A 67 -10.01 -12.63 -5.61
N ALA A 68 -8.93 -12.97 -4.91
CA ALA A 68 -8.50 -14.34 -4.66
C ALA A 68 -9.08 -14.97 -3.37
N SER A 69 -9.77 -14.20 -2.52
CA SER A 69 -10.37 -14.65 -1.25
C SER A 69 -11.87 -14.91 -1.38
#